data_AF-A0A960J9W3-F1
#
_entry.id   AF-A0A960J9W3-F1
#
_cell.length_a   1.000
_cell.length_b   1.000
_cell.length_c   1.000
_cell.angle_alpha   90.00
_cell.angle_beta   90.00
_cell.angle_gamma   90.00
#
_symmetry.space_group_name_H-M   'P 1'
#
loop_
_entity.id
_entity.type
_entity.pdbx_description
1 polymer ?
#
loop_
_entity_poly.entity_id
_entity_poly.type
_entity_poly.pdbx_seq_one_letter_code
_entity_poly.pdbx_strand_id
1 'polypeptide(L)' 'AGGLDGLDVKYNGPFDAAFVKSLNDAGMGLYVYTVNDAAEAKRLEEMGVKGVTTDRPGWMREQLGAR' A
#
# COMPACT_ATOMS: atom_id res chain seq x y z
N ALA A 1 23.60 0.22 -4.97
CA ALA A 1 22.13 0.43 -4.93
C ALA A 1 21.85 1.75 -4.20
N GLY A 2 20.88 2.54 -4.64
CA GLY A 2 20.69 3.95 -4.25
C GLY A 2 20.16 4.24 -2.83
N GLY A 3 20.26 3.29 -1.89
CA GLY A 3 19.88 3.49 -0.48
C GLY A 3 18.39 3.78 -0.25
N LEU A 4 17.50 3.23 -1.08
CA LEU A 4 16.05 3.43 -0.97
C LEU A 4 15.40 2.34 -0.11
N ASP A 5 14.40 2.73 0.68
CA ASP A 5 13.63 1.84 1.56
C ASP A 5 12.33 1.31 0.94
N GLY A 6 11.95 1.77 -0.26
CA GLY A 6 10.67 1.39 -0.85
C GLY A 6 10.29 2.12 -2.14
N LEU A 7 9.07 1.83 -2.58
CA LEU A 7 8.43 2.41 -3.76
C LEU A 7 7.09 3.05 -3.36
N ASP A 8 6.72 4.15 -4.02
CA ASP A 8 5.40 4.77 -3.89
C ASP A 8 4.80 5.00 -5.29
N VAL A 9 3.73 4.27 -5.62
CA VAL A 9 3.18 4.18 -6.98
C VAL A 9 1.66 4.23 -7.02
N LYS A 10 1.08 4.37 -8.21
CA LYS A 10 -0.38 4.34 -8.34
C LYS A 10 -0.95 2.98 -7.90
N TYR A 11 -2.04 2.97 -7.13
CA TYR A 11 -2.62 1.76 -6.51
C TYR A 11 -3.04 0.65 -7.50
N ASN A 12 -3.28 1.01 -8.76
CA ASN A 12 -3.61 0.09 -9.84
C ASN A 12 -2.44 -0.14 -10.80
N GLY A 13 -1.21 0.08 -10.35
CA GLY A 13 0.01 -0.15 -11.11
C GLY A 13 0.16 -1.61 -11.56
N PRO A 14 1.16 -1.91 -12.41
CA PRO A 14 1.38 -3.25 -12.95
C PRO A 14 2.09 -4.15 -11.92
N PHE A 15 1.52 -4.27 -10.73
CA PHE A 15 2.01 -5.15 -9.68
C PHE A 15 0.90 -6.09 -9.20
N ASP A 16 1.32 -7.24 -8.69
CA ASP A 16 0.47 -8.24 -8.08
C ASP A 16 1.01 -8.63 -6.71
N ALA A 17 0.34 -9.58 -6.04
CA ALA A 17 0.75 -10.06 -4.73
C ALA A 17 2.16 -10.68 -4.71
N ALA A 18 2.61 -11.28 -5.82
CA ALA A 18 3.95 -11.86 -5.90
C ALA A 18 5.02 -10.76 -5.92
N PHE A 19 4.77 -9.67 -6.63
CA PHE A 19 5.63 -8.49 -6.61
C PHE A 19 5.69 -7.86 -5.22
N VAL A 20 4.54 -7.63 -4.58
CA VAL A 20 4.49 -7.06 -3.22
C VAL A 20 5.26 -7.93 -2.23
N LYS A 21 5.07 -9.25 -2.31
CA LYS A 21 5.83 -10.20 -1.49
C LYS A 21 7.34 -10.09 -1.72
N SER A 22 7.79 -9.98 -2.97
CA SER A 22 9.22 -9.87 -3.28
C SER A 22 9.86 -8.60 -2.69
N LEU A 23 9.12 -7.49 -2.63
CA LEU A 23 9.59 -6.26 -1.98
C LEU A 23 9.68 -6.45 -0.46
N ASN A 24 8.64 -6.99 0.15
CA ASN A 24 8.60 -7.26 1.58
C ASN A 24 9.72 -8.22 2.02
N ASP A 25 9.97 -9.29 1.25
CA ASP A 25 11.07 -10.23 1.50
C ASP A 25 12.45 -9.55 1.36
N ALA A 26 12.57 -8.52 0.51
CA ALA A 26 13.77 -7.71 0.36
C ALA A 26 13.89 -6.59 1.42
N GLY A 27 12.95 -6.51 2.37
CA GLY A 27 12.91 -5.45 3.39
C GLY A 27 12.47 -4.09 2.85
N MET A 28 11.94 -4.03 1.62
CA MET A 28 11.45 -2.81 0.99
C MET A 28 9.94 -2.66 1.17
N GLY A 29 9.47 -1.45 1.45
CA GLY A 29 8.04 -1.14 1.52
C GLY A 29 7.44 -0.80 0.16
N LEU A 30 6.26 -1.31 -0.14
CA LEU A 30 5.39 -0.75 -1.18
C LEU A 30 4.34 0.16 -0.54
N TYR A 31 4.27 1.40 -1.01
CA TYR A 31 3.24 2.38 -0.70
C TYR A 31 2.47 2.70 -1.98
N VAL A 32 1.21 3.11 -1.85
CA VAL A 32 0.38 3.41 -3.01
C VAL A 32 -0.49 4.64 -2.86
N TYR A 33 -0.70 5.36 -3.98
CA TYR A 33 -1.58 6.52 -4.07
C TYR A 33 -2.55 6.42 -5.26
N THR A 34 -3.63 7.20 -5.36
CA THR A 34 -4.41 7.74 -4.24
C THR A 34 -5.59 6.80 -4.02
N VAL A 35 -5.75 6.29 -2.81
CA VAL A 35 -6.79 5.30 -2.48
C VAL A 35 -7.87 5.97 -1.65
N ASN A 36 -9.07 6.09 -2.22
CA ASN A 36 -10.23 6.70 -1.56
C ASN A 36 -11.38 5.71 -1.34
N ASP A 37 -11.18 4.44 -1.70
CA ASP A 37 -12.14 3.35 -1.52
C ASP A 37 -11.66 2.38 -0.43
N ALA A 38 -12.57 2.00 0.47
CA ALA A 38 -12.26 1.16 1.63
C ALA A 38 -12.03 -0.31 1.25
N ALA A 39 -12.77 -0.82 0.26
CA ALA A 39 -12.61 -2.21 -0.18
C ALA A 39 -11.25 -2.36 -0.88
N GLU A 40 -10.86 -1.37 -1.68
CA GLU A 40 -9.55 -1.35 -2.33
C GLU A 40 -8.42 -1.23 -1.31
N ALA A 41 -8.55 -0.36 -0.30
CA ALA A 41 -7.56 -0.25 0.77
C ALA A 41 -7.36 -1.59 1.51
N LYS A 42 -8.45 -2.31 1.82
CA LYS A 42 -8.39 -3.64 2.44
C LYS A 42 -7.75 -4.69 1.53
N ARG A 43 -8.12 -4.70 0.24
CA ARG A 43 -7.49 -5.59 -0.76
C ARG A 43 -5.97 -5.37 -0.85
N LEU A 44 -5.52 -4.11 -0.81
CA LEU A 44 -4.11 -3.74 -0.85
C LEU A 44 -3.38 -4.14 0.44
N GLU A 45 -4.00 -3.94 1.60
CA GLU A 45 -3.49 -4.40 2.90
C GLU A 45 -3.32 -5.93 2.92
N GLU A 46 -4.33 -6.69 2.49
CA GLU A 46 -4.28 -8.15 2.38
C GLU A 46 -3.17 -8.64 1.43
N MET A 47 -2.87 -7.85 0.41
CA MET A 47 -1.78 -8.12 -0.54
C MET A 47 -0.38 -7.80 0.04
N GLY A 48 -0.31 -7.16 1.21
CA GLY A 48 0.94 -6.81 1.89
C GLY A 48 1.49 -5.42 1.56
N VAL A 49 0.68 -4.54 0.97
CA VAL A 49 1.04 -3.11 0.79
C VAL A 49 1.19 -2.46 2.17
N LYS A 50 2.27 -1.71 2.37
CA LYS A 50 2.66 -1.17 3.68
C LYS A 50 1.90 0.10 4.07
N GLY A 51 1.33 0.80 3.11
CA GLY A 51 0.50 1.98 3.39
C GLY A 51 -0.17 2.54 2.15
N VAL A 52 -1.24 3.29 2.39
CA VAL A 52 -1.99 4.00 1.35
C VAL A 52 -1.94 5.50 1.59
N THR A 53 -1.77 6.25 0.51
CA THR A 53 -1.96 7.70 0.46
C THR A 53 -3.40 7.97 0.03
N THR A 54 -4.12 8.79 0.79
CA THR A 54 -5.56 9.02 0.63
C THR A 54 -5.89 10.50 0.84
N ASP A 55 -6.95 10.97 0.17
CA ASP A 55 -7.51 12.31 0.41
C ASP A 55 -8.39 12.33 1.68
N ARG A 56 -8.63 11.17 2.30
CA ARG A 56 -9.58 10.98 3.42
C ARG A 56 -8.93 10.29 4.62
N PRO A 57 -7.85 10.83 5.21
CA PRO A 57 -7.04 10.09 6.19
C PRO A 57 -7.77 9.71 7.48
N GLY A 58 -8.64 10.59 8.01
CA GLY A 58 -9.43 10.28 9.21
C GLY A 58 -10.43 9.16 8.96
N TRP A 59 -11.23 9.30 7.90
CA TRP A 59 -12.20 8.29 7.48
C TRP A 59 -11.53 6.94 7.14
N MET A 60 -10.37 6.96 6.46
CA MET A 60 -9.67 5.73 6.08
C MET A 60 -9.20 4.93 7.31
N ARG A 61 -8.73 5.60 8.37
CA ARG A 61 -8.36 4.94 9.63
C ARG A 61 -9.54 4.20 10.25
N GLU A 62 -10.73 4.81 10.26
CA GLU A 62 -11.96 4.17 10.73
C GLU A 62 -12.30 2.92 9.89
N GLN A 63 -12.17 3.00 8.56
CA GLN A 63 -12.47 1.88 7.66
C GLN A 63 -11.52 0.69 7.82
N LEU A 64 -10.24 0.96 8.11
CA LEU A 64 -9.20 -0.05 8.32
C LEU A 64 -9.13 -0.53 9.78
N GLY A 65 -9.93 0.04 10.69
CA GLY A 65 -9.87 -0.29 12.12
C GLY A 65 -8.55 0.12 12.78
N ALA A 66 -7.76 0.99 12.14
CA ALA A 66 -6.53 1.53 12.68
C ALA A 66 -6.89 2.61 13.73
N ARG A 67 -6.59 2.32 15.00
CA ARG A 67 -6.74 3.29 16.10
C ARG A 67 -5.57 4.28 16.12
#